data_AF-A0A354Z6T5-F1
#
_entry.id   AF-A0A354Z6T5-F1
#
_cell.length_a   1.000
_cell.length_b   1.000
_cell.length_c   1.000
_cell.angle_alpha   90.00
_cell.angle_beta   90.00
_cell.angle_gamma   90.00
#
_symmetry.space_group_name_H-M   'P 1'
#
loop_
_entity.id
_entity.type
_entity.pdbx_description
1 polymer ?
#
loop_
_entity_poly.entity_id
_entity_poly.type
_entity_poly.pdbx_seq_one_letter_code
_entity_poly.pdbx_strand_id
1 'polypeptide(L)'
;MEHHSDAAAAAFDRHYQLHLKHLRLKGLQPKTVEAYSRAIRRLGDYFGQRIDALTEAQLVEYFSDLVESHSWSTVKLDLYGLKFYYEHVLKKPWVAPGLIKPPRSQRLPDIVTVAEADRLFLATRVHSYRVFFFTLYSMGLRLGEGLRLRVGDIDAARQRVHIRDAKGNKDRLVPLPRATHRMLQAFWLRHRNRVLLFPNRAGGQTGARTAESPLDRGGVQNTLRQVVAACGVKKTSRHTACATATPRI
;
A
#
# COMPACT_ATOMS: atom_id res chain seq x y z
N MET A 1 16.93 -41.56 -4.28
CA MET A 1 15.80 -40.66 -3.92
C MET A 1 16.02 -39.22 -4.39
N GLU A 2 17.23 -38.80 -4.77
CA GLU A 2 17.51 -37.41 -5.20
C GLU A 2 16.86 -37.01 -6.53
N HIS A 3 16.79 -37.91 -7.53
CA HIS A 3 16.23 -37.57 -8.84
C HIS A 3 14.75 -37.14 -8.88
N HIS A 4 13.92 -37.55 -7.92
CA HIS A 4 12.51 -37.15 -7.87
C HIS A 4 12.29 -35.77 -7.22
N SER A 5 13.23 -35.32 -6.38
CA SER A 5 13.22 -34.00 -5.75
C SER A 5 13.48 -32.90 -6.78
N ASP A 6 14.50 -33.09 -7.63
CA ASP A 6 14.89 -32.09 -8.64
C ASP A 6 13.83 -31.89 -9.73
N ALA A 7 13.12 -32.97 -10.11
CA ALA A 7 12.05 -32.89 -11.09
C ALA A 7 10.85 -32.08 -10.57
N ALA A 8 10.49 -32.24 -9.29
CA ALA A 8 9.42 -31.48 -8.64
C ALA A 8 9.79 -29.99 -8.53
N ALA A 9 11.05 -29.69 -8.19
CA ALA A 9 11.55 -28.32 -8.13
C ALA A 9 11.52 -27.61 -9.49
N ALA A 10 11.99 -28.29 -10.54
CA ALA A 10 11.96 -27.75 -11.90
C ALA A 10 10.52 -27.50 -12.41
N ALA A 11 9.57 -28.37 -12.04
CA ALA A 11 8.16 -28.19 -12.37
C ALA A 11 7.55 -26.98 -11.64
N PHE A 12 7.82 -26.85 -10.32
CA PHE A 12 7.38 -25.71 -9.52
C PHE A 12 7.90 -24.39 -10.08
N ASP A 13 9.18 -24.30 -10.41
CA ASP A 13 9.75 -23.07 -10.97
C ASP A 13 9.08 -22.68 -12.29
N ARG A 14 8.82 -23.65 -13.17
CA ARG A 14 8.09 -23.43 -14.41
C ARG A 14 6.69 -22.86 -14.15
N HIS A 15 5.93 -23.48 -13.24
CA HIS A 15 4.60 -23.03 -12.88
C HIS A 15 4.61 -21.67 -12.17
N TYR A 16 5.61 -21.40 -11.33
CA TYR A 16 5.81 -20.12 -10.68
C TYR A 16 6.08 -19.00 -11.70
N GLN A 17 6.93 -19.24 -12.70
CA GLN A 17 7.15 -18.27 -13.78
C GLN A 17 5.87 -18.06 -14.61
N LEU A 18 5.11 -19.11 -14.88
CA LEU A 18 3.83 -19.02 -15.57
C LEU A 18 2.79 -18.23 -14.75
N HIS A 19 2.77 -18.43 -13.43
CA HIS A 19 1.96 -17.65 -12.48
C HIS A 19 2.26 -16.16 -12.59
N LEU A 20 3.53 -15.76 -12.53
CA LEU A 20 3.95 -14.37 -12.68
C LEU A 20 3.51 -13.76 -14.02
N LYS A 21 3.62 -14.52 -15.12
CA LYS A 21 3.14 -14.09 -16.43
C LYS A 21 1.63 -13.87 -16.43
N HIS A 22 0.85 -14.82 -15.89
CA HIS A 22 -0.61 -14.69 -15.83
C HIS A 22 -1.06 -13.51 -14.95
N LEU A 23 -0.44 -13.30 -13.79
CA LEU A 23 -0.75 -12.17 -12.92
C LEU A 23 -0.56 -10.82 -13.66
N ARG A 24 0.52 -10.70 -14.44
CA ARG A 24 0.80 -9.50 -15.25
C ARG A 24 -0.18 -9.35 -16.41
N LEU A 25 -0.44 -10.43 -17.16
CA LEU A 25 -1.37 -10.41 -18.30
C LEU A 25 -2.82 -10.10 -17.88
N LYS A 26 -3.20 -10.43 -16.65
CA LYS A 26 -4.50 -10.06 -16.06
C LYS A 26 -4.57 -8.61 -15.58
N GLY A 27 -3.52 -7.81 -15.79
CA GLY A 27 -3.51 -6.39 -15.44
C GLY A 27 -3.55 -6.13 -13.94
N LEU A 28 -3.14 -7.08 -13.11
CA LEU A 28 -3.13 -6.91 -11.66
C LEU A 28 -2.09 -5.86 -11.23
N GLN A 29 -2.41 -5.14 -10.16
CA GLN A 29 -1.52 -4.13 -9.59
C GLN A 29 -0.18 -4.75 -9.18
N PRO A 30 0.96 -4.06 -9.33
CA PRO A 30 2.28 -4.61 -8.98
C PRO A 30 2.36 -5.16 -7.54
N LYS A 31 1.72 -4.48 -6.58
CA LYS A 31 1.64 -4.94 -5.18
C LYS A 31 0.84 -6.24 -5.03
N THR A 32 -0.19 -6.43 -5.84
CA THR A 32 -0.99 -7.66 -5.85
C THR A 32 -0.21 -8.79 -6.50
N VAL A 33 0.51 -8.52 -7.59
CA VAL A 33 1.44 -9.48 -8.21
C VAL A 33 2.47 -9.97 -7.19
N GLU A 34 3.10 -9.05 -6.47
CA GLU A 34 4.10 -9.33 -5.42
C GLU A 34 3.51 -10.11 -4.24
N ALA A 35 2.28 -9.78 -3.82
CA ALA A 35 1.63 -10.48 -2.73
C ALA A 35 1.25 -11.92 -3.10
N TYR A 36 0.67 -12.12 -4.29
CA TYR A 36 0.27 -13.45 -4.74
C TYR A 36 1.49 -14.32 -5.08
N SER A 37 2.55 -13.74 -5.63
CA SER A 37 3.78 -14.49 -5.86
C SER A 37 4.48 -14.91 -4.55
N ARG A 38 4.49 -14.05 -3.52
CA ARG A 38 4.96 -14.45 -2.18
C ARG A 38 4.14 -15.59 -1.60
N ALA A 39 2.82 -15.56 -1.77
CA ALA A 39 1.96 -16.64 -1.31
C ALA A 39 2.36 -17.99 -1.92
N ILE A 40 2.55 -18.03 -3.25
CA ILE A 40 2.96 -19.26 -3.95
C ILE A 40 4.33 -19.75 -3.48
N ARG A 41 5.28 -18.84 -3.21
CA ARG A 41 6.56 -19.23 -2.61
C ARG A 41 6.40 -19.83 -1.22
N ARG A 42 5.63 -19.19 -0.34
CA ARG A 42 5.38 -19.69 1.03
C ARG A 42 4.72 -21.08 1.03
N LEU A 43 3.77 -21.29 0.12
CA LEU A 43 3.15 -22.59 -0.10
C LEU A 43 4.15 -23.62 -0.64
N GLY A 44 5.00 -23.21 -1.58
CA GLY A 44 6.10 -24.02 -2.08
C GLY A 44 7.05 -24.44 -0.95
N ASP A 45 7.47 -23.51 -0.10
CA ASP A 45 8.36 -23.79 1.02
C ASP A 45 7.71 -24.76 2.02
N TYR A 46 6.41 -24.62 2.29
CA TYR A 46 5.67 -25.48 3.21
C TYR A 46 5.46 -26.91 2.68
N PHE A 47 5.15 -27.07 1.39
CA PHE A 47 4.83 -28.37 0.78
C PHE A 47 6.01 -29.00 0.00
N GLY A 48 7.24 -28.52 0.18
CA GLY A 48 8.40 -29.01 -0.56
C GLY A 48 8.21 -28.88 -2.08
N GLN A 49 7.66 -27.74 -2.51
CA GLN A 49 7.40 -27.35 -3.91
C GLN A 49 6.33 -28.18 -4.63
N ARG A 50 5.62 -29.07 -3.93
CA ARG A 50 4.57 -29.94 -4.50
C ARG A 50 3.17 -29.38 -4.25
N ILE A 51 2.81 -28.31 -4.94
CA ILE A 51 1.54 -27.58 -4.72
C ILE A 51 0.45 -27.80 -5.79
N ASP A 52 0.71 -28.65 -6.79
CA ASP A 52 -0.16 -28.80 -7.97
C ASP A 52 -1.37 -29.74 -7.77
N ALA A 53 -1.37 -30.47 -6.65
CA ALA A 53 -2.36 -31.49 -6.31
C ALA A 53 -2.61 -31.54 -4.79
N LEU A 54 -2.76 -30.38 -4.15
CA LEU A 54 -3.10 -30.30 -2.73
C LEU A 54 -4.55 -30.76 -2.49
N THR A 55 -4.75 -31.59 -1.47
CA THR A 55 -6.07 -32.01 -0.99
C THR A 55 -6.67 -30.96 -0.05
N GLU A 56 -7.98 -31.02 0.17
CA GLU A 56 -8.64 -30.12 1.13
C GLU A 56 -8.06 -30.28 2.55
N ALA A 57 -7.74 -31.50 2.99
CA ALA A 57 -7.13 -31.76 4.29
C ALA A 57 -5.77 -31.07 4.45
N GLN A 58 -4.91 -31.13 3.42
CA GLN A 58 -3.62 -30.43 3.42
C GLN A 58 -3.79 -28.90 3.47
N LEU A 59 -4.82 -28.38 2.79
CA LEU A 59 -5.11 -26.95 2.83
C LEU A 59 -5.63 -26.51 4.20
N VAL A 60 -6.46 -27.32 4.87
CA VAL A 60 -6.91 -27.07 6.26
C VAL A 60 -5.71 -26.96 7.19
N GLU A 61 -4.77 -27.90 7.12
CA GLU A 61 -3.55 -27.91 7.93
C GLU A 61 -2.72 -26.64 7.69
N TYR A 62 -2.37 -26.36 6.43
CA TYR A 62 -1.60 -25.18 6.06
C TYR A 62 -2.24 -23.87 6.54
N PHE A 63 -3.55 -23.68 6.31
CA PHE A 63 -4.20 -22.43 6.71
C PHE A 63 -4.42 -22.33 8.22
N SER A 64 -4.47 -23.45 8.95
CA SER A 64 -4.50 -23.46 10.42
C SER A 64 -3.16 -22.93 10.96
N ASP A 65 -2.04 -23.49 10.51
CA ASP A 65 -0.70 -23.04 10.88
C ASP A 65 -0.44 -21.57 10.48
N LEU A 66 -0.97 -21.17 9.31
CA LEU A 66 -0.81 -19.81 8.82
C LEU A 66 -1.57 -18.80 9.68
N VAL A 67 -2.74 -19.15 10.22
CA VAL A 67 -3.52 -18.26 11.09
C VAL A 67 -2.84 -18.06 12.45
N GLU A 68 -2.11 -19.07 12.95
CA GLU A 68 -1.35 -18.95 14.20
C GLU A 68 -0.14 -18.00 14.06
N SER A 69 0.52 -18.05 12.91
CA SER A 69 1.76 -17.30 12.66
C SER A 69 1.57 -15.96 11.95
N HIS A 70 0.45 -15.75 11.24
CA HIS A 70 0.25 -14.57 10.38
C HIS A 70 -1.13 -13.92 10.54
N SER A 71 -1.20 -12.65 10.17
CA SER A 71 -2.46 -11.90 10.17
C SER A 71 -3.48 -12.46 9.16
N TRP A 72 -4.77 -12.31 9.45
CA TRP A 72 -5.87 -12.60 8.52
C TRP A 72 -5.75 -11.92 7.15
N SER A 73 -5.05 -10.79 7.06
CA SER A 73 -4.78 -10.14 5.77
C SER A 73 -3.82 -10.98 4.93
N THR A 74 -2.79 -11.57 5.54
CA THR A 74 -1.85 -12.47 4.89
C THR A 74 -2.55 -13.76 4.47
N VAL A 75 -3.33 -14.36 5.37
CA VAL A 75 -4.10 -15.59 5.09
C VAL A 75 -4.99 -15.43 3.84
N LYS A 76 -5.67 -14.27 3.71
CA LYS A 76 -6.47 -13.95 2.52
C LYS A 76 -5.62 -13.82 1.25
N LEU A 77 -4.45 -13.18 1.34
CA LEU A 77 -3.55 -13.05 0.18
C LEU A 77 -3.07 -14.43 -0.28
N ASP A 78 -2.78 -15.31 0.67
CA ASP A 78 -2.33 -16.67 0.37
C ASP A 78 -3.46 -17.50 -0.26
N LEU A 79 -4.68 -17.43 0.28
CA LEU A 79 -5.87 -18.03 -0.32
C LEU A 79 -6.12 -17.56 -1.75
N TYR A 80 -6.13 -16.24 -2.00
CA TYR A 80 -6.43 -15.72 -3.32
C TYR A 80 -5.28 -15.93 -4.32
N GLY A 81 -4.03 -15.91 -3.86
CA GLY A 81 -2.87 -16.28 -4.67
C GLY A 81 -2.96 -17.73 -5.13
N LEU A 82 -3.26 -18.65 -4.21
CA LEU A 82 -3.41 -20.07 -4.51
C LEU A 82 -4.63 -20.35 -5.39
N LYS A 83 -5.78 -19.71 -5.12
CA LYS A 83 -6.95 -19.81 -5.99
C LYS A 83 -6.64 -19.37 -7.42
N PHE A 84 -5.93 -18.24 -7.58
CA PHE A 84 -5.49 -17.76 -8.89
C PHE A 84 -4.55 -18.76 -9.58
N TYR A 85 -3.65 -19.37 -8.83
CA TYR A 85 -2.72 -20.38 -9.33
C TYR A 85 -3.47 -21.61 -9.87
N TYR A 86 -4.43 -22.16 -9.12
CA TYR A 86 -5.26 -23.28 -9.58
C TYR A 86 -6.02 -22.95 -10.87
N GLU A 87 -6.70 -21.82 -10.89
CA GLU A 87 -7.58 -21.44 -12.00
C GLU A 87 -6.79 -21.12 -13.29
N HIS A 88 -5.65 -20.44 -13.17
CA HIS A 88 -4.94 -19.91 -14.34
C HIS A 88 -3.67 -20.64 -14.72
N VAL A 89 -2.96 -21.25 -13.77
CA VAL A 89 -1.73 -22.00 -14.05
C VAL A 89 -2.06 -23.48 -14.25
N LEU A 90 -2.74 -24.10 -13.28
CA LEU A 90 -3.08 -25.52 -13.35
C LEU A 90 -4.29 -25.81 -14.24
N LYS A 91 -5.11 -24.79 -14.54
CA LYS A 91 -6.40 -24.91 -15.25
C LYS A 91 -7.36 -25.88 -14.55
N LYS A 92 -7.32 -25.93 -13.21
CA LYS A 92 -8.18 -26.76 -12.37
C LYS A 92 -9.17 -25.89 -11.59
N PRO A 93 -10.38 -26.40 -11.29
CA PRO A 93 -11.28 -25.72 -10.36
C PRO A 93 -10.63 -25.62 -8.98
N TRP A 94 -10.98 -24.58 -8.24
CA TRP A 94 -10.56 -24.42 -6.85
C TRP A 94 -11.18 -25.52 -5.97
N VAL A 95 -10.32 -26.24 -5.24
CA VAL A 95 -10.71 -27.49 -4.56
C VAL A 95 -11.37 -27.29 -3.19
N ALA A 96 -11.24 -26.11 -2.56
CA ALA A 96 -11.70 -25.88 -1.20
C ALA A 96 -12.57 -24.60 -1.07
N PRO A 97 -13.73 -24.54 -1.75
CA PRO A 97 -14.61 -23.38 -1.68
C PRO A 97 -15.13 -23.17 -0.24
N GLY A 98 -15.01 -21.96 0.30
CA GLY A 98 -15.51 -21.64 1.65
C GLY A 98 -14.60 -22.06 2.81
N LEU A 99 -13.44 -22.68 2.52
CA LEU A 99 -12.47 -23.15 3.53
C LEU A 99 -12.12 -22.08 4.57
N ILE A 100 -11.89 -20.84 4.11
CA ILE A 100 -11.53 -19.73 4.99
C ILE A 100 -12.66 -18.72 5.00
N LYS A 101 -13.17 -18.45 6.19
CA LYS A 101 -14.07 -17.33 6.48
C LYS A 101 -13.34 -16.33 7.38
N PRO A 102 -12.66 -15.32 6.79
CA PRO A 102 -11.97 -14.31 7.57
C PRO A 102 -12.96 -13.59 8.51
N PRO A 103 -12.57 -13.33 9.77
CA PRO A 103 -13.44 -12.66 10.72
C PRO A 103 -13.81 -11.27 10.19
N ARG A 104 -15.11 -10.95 10.24
CA ARG A 104 -15.61 -9.61 9.92
C ARG A 104 -15.20 -8.65 11.04
N SER A 105 -13.99 -8.12 10.96
CA SER A 105 -13.56 -7.04 11.84
C SER A 105 -13.92 -5.69 11.21
N GLN A 106 -15.14 -5.22 11.47
CA GLN A 106 -15.47 -3.81 11.30
C GLN A 106 -15.10 -3.10 12.60
N ARG A 107 -13.87 -2.60 12.69
CA ARG A 107 -13.50 -1.65 13.74
C ARG A 107 -13.69 -0.25 13.17
N LEU A 108 -14.48 0.58 13.85
CA LEU A 108 -14.58 1.99 13.51
C LEU A 108 -13.17 2.60 13.68
N PRO A 109 -12.68 3.38 12.70
CA PRO A 109 -11.40 4.05 12.85
C PRO A 109 -11.47 5.06 14.01
N ASP A 110 -10.44 5.10 14.84
CA ASP A 110 -10.28 6.21 15.78
C ASP A 110 -10.02 7.50 14.99
N ILE A 111 -11.02 8.39 14.93
CA ILE A 111 -10.92 9.65 14.19
C ILE A 111 -10.06 10.64 14.99
N VAL A 112 -9.01 11.14 14.35
CA VAL A 112 -8.16 12.21 14.90
C VAL A 112 -8.95 13.52 14.84
N THR A 113 -9.07 14.21 15.98
CA THR A 113 -9.71 15.52 16.08
C THR A 113 -8.85 16.61 15.46
N VAL A 114 -9.44 17.75 15.11
CA VAL A 114 -8.69 18.91 14.56
C VAL A 114 -7.56 19.33 15.51
N ALA A 115 -7.84 19.43 16.81
CA ALA A 115 -6.84 19.79 17.81
C ALA A 115 -5.71 18.75 17.96
N GLU A 116 -6.00 17.46 17.79
CA GLU A 116 -4.96 16.43 17.74
C GLU A 116 -4.12 16.55 16.47
N ALA A 117 -4.75 16.78 15.31
CA ALA A 117 -4.03 16.98 14.05
C ALA A 117 -3.08 18.18 14.13
N ASP A 118 -3.53 19.30 14.68
CA ASP A 118 -2.70 20.50 14.88
C ASP A 118 -1.50 20.22 15.80
N ARG A 119 -1.71 19.48 16.90
CA ARG A 119 -0.61 19.05 17.78
C ARG A 119 0.41 18.19 17.03
N LEU A 120 -0.03 17.26 16.18
CA LEU A 120 0.86 16.44 15.37
C LEU A 120 1.67 17.29 14.37
N PHE A 121 1.04 18.26 13.71
CA PHE A 121 1.75 19.15 12.79
C PHE A 121 2.78 20.01 13.51
N LEU A 122 2.43 20.59 14.65
CA LEU A 122 3.34 21.44 15.44
C LEU A 122 4.51 20.64 16.03
N ALA A 123 4.28 19.40 16.47
CA ALA A 123 5.32 18.51 16.96
C ALA A 123 6.24 17.97 15.86
N THR A 124 5.83 18.05 14.58
CA THR A 124 6.66 17.61 13.45
C THR A 124 7.77 18.63 13.18
N ARG A 125 8.97 18.33 13.69
CA ARG A 125 10.15 19.21 13.57
C ARG A 125 10.60 19.43 12.12
N VAL A 126 10.59 18.37 11.30
CA VAL A 126 11.11 18.48 9.95
C VAL A 126 10.07 19.12 9.02
N HIS A 127 10.40 20.31 8.52
CA HIS A 127 9.48 21.15 7.75
C HIS A 127 8.80 20.43 6.58
N SER A 128 9.56 19.69 5.77
CA SER A 128 8.97 18.95 4.62
C SER A 128 8.04 17.83 5.04
N TYR A 129 8.25 17.18 6.19
CA TYR A 129 7.27 16.23 6.73
C TYR A 129 6.03 16.93 7.28
N ARG A 130 6.19 18.08 7.94
CA ARG A 130 5.06 18.87 8.45
C ARG A 130 4.12 19.32 7.33
N VAL A 131 4.67 19.92 6.27
CA VAL A 131 3.90 20.34 5.07
C VAL A 131 3.25 19.12 4.42
N PHE A 132 3.98 18.00 4.33
CA PHE A 132 3.45 16.77 3.77
C PHE A 132 2.24 16.22 4.56
N PHE A 133 2.35 16.12 5.89
CA PHE A 133 1.25 15.64 6.74
C PHE A 133 0.02 16.57 6.68
N PHE A 134 0.22 17.88 6.73
CA PHE A 134 -0.86 18.84 6.56
C PHE A 134 -1.55 18.69 5.19
N THR A 135 -0.76 18.46 4.14
CA THR A 135 -1.28 18.25 2.78
C THR A 135 -2.13 16.99 2.69
N LEU A 136 -1.67 15.88 3.28
CA LEU A 136 -2.45 14.64 3.35
C LEU A 136 -3.77 14.84 4.10
N TYR A 137 -3.72 15.54 5.23
CA TYR A 137 -4.88 15.82 6.07
C TYR A 137 -5.88 16.73 5.35
N SER A 138 -5.42 17.89 4.85
CA SER A 138 -6.26 18.91 4.25
C SER A 138 -6.95 18.45 2.95
N MET A 139 -6.29 17.60 2.17
CA MET A 139 -6.80 17.12 0.89
C MET A 139 -7.30 15.66 0.96
N GLY A 140 -7.22 15.01 2.12
CA GLY A 140 -7.62 13.61 2.29
C GLY A 140 -6.86 12.63 1.39
N LEU A 141 -5.57 12.88 1.13
CA LEU A 141 -4.76 12.05 0.24
C LEU A 141 -4.24 10.80 0.95
N ARG A 142 -4.13 9.69 0.22
CA ARG A 142 -3.39 8.53 0.71
C ARG A 142 -1.91 8.84 0.69
N LEU A 143 -1.15 8.25 1.62
CA LEU A 143 0.31 8.39 1.71
C LEU A 143 1.01 8.24 0.34
N GLY A 144 0.68 7.19 -0.42
CA GLY A 144 1.27 6.95 -1.73
C GLY A 144 0.87 7.96 -2.80
N GLU A 145 -0.32 8.55 -2.70
CA GLU A 145 -0.79 9.59 -3.63
C GLU A 145 -0.06 10.90 -3.35
N GLY A 146 0.03 11.32 -2.09
CA GLY A 146 0.78 12.52 -1.71
C GLY A 146 2.26 12.43 -2.05
N LEU A 147 2.89 11.27 -1.87
CA LEU A 147 4.31 11.07 -2.21
C LEU A 147 4.58 11.20 -3.71
N ARG A 148 3.62 10.84 -4.56
CA ARG A 148 3.76 10.91 -6.03
C ARG A 148 3.28 12.24 -6.62
N LEU A 149 2.76 13.13 -5.79
CA LEU A 149 2.17 14.38 -6.24
C LEU A 149 3.22 15.26 -6.93
N ARG A 150 2.90 15.70 -8.16
CA ARG A 150 3.78 16.55 -8.97
C ARG A 150 3.32 18.00 -8.96
N VAL A 151 4.24 18.90 -9.26
CA VAL A 151 3.92 20.34 -9.39
C VAL A 151 2.88 20.56 -10.49
N GLY A 152 3.01 19.84 -11.62
CA GLY A 152 2.07 19.92 -12.74
C GLY A 152 0.68 19.32 -12.48
N ASP A 153 0.46 18.65 -11.35
CA ASP A 153 -0.86 18.13 -10.97
C ASP A 153 -1.74 19.19 -10.29
N ILE A 154 -1.18 20.36 -9.96
CA ILE A 154 -1.88 21.46 -9.28
C ILE A 154 -2.50 22.41 -10.31
N ASP A 155 -3.83 22.41 -10.40
CA ASP A 155 -4.59 23.44 -11.13
C ASP A 155 -4.99 24.54 -10.15
N ALA A 156 -4.11 25.55 -10.04
CA ALA A 156 -4.35 26.71 -9.19
C ALA A 156 -5.52 27.59 -9.68
N ALA A 157 -5.78 27.65 -10.99
CA ALA A 157 -6.87 28.45 -11.53
C ALA A 157 -8.23 27.88 -11.12
N ARG A 158 -8.35 26.55 -11.13
CA ARG A 158 -9.58 25.84 -10.76
C ARG A 158 -9.61 25.35 -9.31
N GLN A 159 -8.58 25.63 -8.52
CA GLN A 159 -8.43 25.18 -7.14
C GLN A 159 -8.64 23.66 -6.98
N ARG A 160 -7.97 22.87 -7.84
CA ARG A 160 -8.05 21.41 -7.84
C ARG A 160 -6.69 20.77 -8.02
N VAL A 161 -6.55 19.55 -7.53
CA VAL A 161 -5.37 18.70 -7.72
C VAL A 161 -5.77 17.43 -8.45
N HIS A 162 -5.02 17.07 -9.49
CA HIS A 162 -5.18 15.82 -10.22
C HIS A 162 -4.40 14.70 -9.54
N ILE A 163 -5.11 13.75 -8.93
CA ILE A 163 -4.50 12.56 -8.36
C ILE A 163 -4.53 11.43 -9.38
N ARG A 164 -3.34 11.09 -9.87
CA ARG A 164 -3.11 10.01 -10.84
C ARG A 164 -2.93 8.65 -10.14
N ASP A 165 -3.27 7.58 -10.86
CA ASP A 165 -3.04 6.19 -10.42
C ASP A 165 -3.60 5.89 -9.02
N ALA A 166 -4.83 6.36 -8.76
CA ALA A 166 -5.53 5.97 -7.55
C ALA A 166 -5.94 4.49 -7.61
N LYS A 167 -6.41 3.95 -6.48
CA LYS A 167 -6.80 2.54 -6.37
C LYS A 167 -7.73 2.15 -7.54
N GLY A 168 -7.32 1.12 -8.29
CA GLY A 168 -8.05 0.64 -9.48
C GLY A 168 -7.68 1.35 -10.78
N ASN A 169 -6.52 2.02 -10.85
CA ASN A 169 -6.06 2.81 -12.01
C ASN A 169 -7.07 3.89 -12.42
N LYS A 170 -7.70 4.52 -11.44
CA LYS A 170 -8.62 5.63 -11.67
C LYS A 170 -7.98 6.94 -11.26
N ASP A 171 -8.17 7.95 -12.08
CA ASP A 171 -7.81 9.30 -11.74
C ASP A 171 -8.96 9.97 -10.99
N ARG A 172 -8.63 10.91 -10.11
CA ARG A 172 -9.65 11.77 -9.49
C ARG A 172 -9.13 13.19 -9.28
N LEU A 173 -10.06 14.13 -9.30
CA LEU A 173 -9.81 15.50 -8.88
C LEU A 173 -10.12 15.66 -7.39
N VAL A 174 -9.24 16.35 -6.68
CA VAL A 174 -9.40 16.67 -5.26
C VAL A 174 -9.44 18.20 -5.11
N PRO A 175 -10.36 18.75 -4.30
CA PRO A 175 -10.35 20.19 -4.00
C PRO A 175 -9.03 20.63 -3.39
N LEU A 176 -8.54 21.80 -3.79
CA LEU A 176 -7.34 22.43 -3.24
C LEU A 176 -7.75 23.64 -2.38
N PRO A 177 -7.75 23.52 -1.05
CA PRO A 177 -8.02 24.68 -0.20
C PRO A 177 -6.96 25.77 -0.38
N ARG A 178 -7.39 27.03 -0.37
CA ARG A 178 -6.50 28.20 -0.59
C ARG A 178 -5.34 28.26 0.41
N ALA A 179 -5.58 27.92 1.68
CA ALA A 179 -4.54 27.87 2.70
C ALA A 179 -3.46 26.82 2.37
N THR A 180 -3.90 25.63 1.95
CA THR A 180 -3.01 24.53 1.51
C THR A 180 -2.22 24.93 0.28
N HIS A 181 -2.85 25.58 -0.70
CA HIS A 181 -2.15 26.09 -1.87
C HIS A 181 -1.05 27.08 -1.51
N ARG A 182 -1.33 28.08 -0.66
CA ARG A 182 -0.32 29.05 -0.20
C ARG A 182 0.85 28.37 0.52
N MET A 183 0.55 27.40 1.37
CA MET A 183 1.58 26.63 2.07
C MET A 183 2.44 25.81 1.08
N LEU A 184 1.82 25.16 0.10
CA LEU A 184 2.50 24.41 -0.95
C LEU A 184 3.37 25.30 -1.83
N GLN A 185 2.90 26.50 -2.19
CA GLN A 185 3.70 27.49 -2.91
C GLN A 185 4.93 27.93 -2.10
N ALA A 186 4.73 28.29 -0.83
CA ALA A 186 5.83 28.69 0.05
C ALA A 186 6.85 27.56 0.24
N PHE A 187 6.38 26.31 0.33
CA PHE A 187 7.22 25.14 0.40
C PHE A 187 8.00 24.93 -0.91
N TRP A 188 7.32 25.01 -2.06
CA TRP A 188 7.93 24.86 -3.38
C TRP A 188 9.00 25.90 -3.64
N LEU A 189 8.80 27.16 -3.24
CA LEU A 189 9.79 28.23 -3.40
C LEU A 189 11.14 27.94 -2.72
N ARG A 190 11.16 27.07 -1.69
CA ARG A 190 12.39 26.69 -0.98
C ARG A 190 13.24 25.67 -1.73
N HIS A 191 12.63 24.75 -2.49
CA HIS A 191 13.37 23.70 -3.20
C HIS A 191 13.35 23.85 -4.72
N ARG A 192 12.33 24.49 -5.29
CA ARG A 192 12.15 24.79 -6.73
C ARG A 192 12.35 23.57 -7.64
N ASN A 193 11.92 22.39 -7.17
CA ASN A 193 11.96 21.18 -7.98
C ASN A 193 10.89 21.31 -9.08
N ARG A 194 11.26 20.99 -10.33
CA ARG A 194 10.39 21.18 -11.50
C ARG A 194 9.26 20.16 -11.59
N VAL A 195 9.46 18.97 -11.02
CA VAL A 195 8.57 17.82 -11.19
C VAL A 195 7.89 17.47 -9.88
N LEU A 196 8.66 17.23 -8.82
CA LEU A 196 8.15 16.70 -7.57
C LEU A 196 7.70 17.83 -6.64
N LEU A 197 6.51 17.67 -6.05
CA LEU A 197 6.06 18.58 -4.99
C LEU A 197 6.75 18.28 -3.67
N PHE A 198 7.06 17.01 -3.39
CA PHE A 198 7.75 16.56 -2.19
C PHE A 198 9.02 15.78 -2.53
N PRO A 199 10.10 16.46 -2.97
CA PRO A 199 11.35 15.81 -3.32
C PRO A 199 12.06 15.20 -2.10
N ASN A 200 12.91 14.20 -2.37
CA ASN A 200 13.82 13.65 -1.38
C ASN A 200 14.77 14.73 -0.84
N ARG A 201 15.18 14.59 0.42
CA ARG A 201 15.95 15.57 1.18
C ARG A 201 17.39 15.15 1.48
N ALA A 202 17.83 13.98 1.02
CA ALA A 202 19.15 13.43 1.37
C ALA A 202 20.30 14.40 1.03
N GLY A 203 20.19 15.17 -0.05
CA GLY A 203 21.18 16.18 -0.45
C GLY A 203 20.90 17.61 0.05
N GLY A 204 20.11 17.79 1.11
CA GLY A 204 19.74 19.11 1.63
C GLY A 204 18.87 19.93 0.65
N GLN A 205 18.92 21.26 0.75
CA GLN A 205 18.09 22.15 -0.11
C GLN A 205 18.51 22.08 -1.58
N THR A 206 19.81 22.06 -1.85
CA THR A 206 20.36 21.96 -3.21
C THR A 206 20.01 20.62 -3.84
N GLY A 207 20.14 19.52 -3.09
CA GLY A 207 19.76 18.19 -3.54
C GLY A 207 18.25 18.02 -3.75
N ALA A 208 17.41 18.72 -2.98
CA ALA A 208 15.95 18.68 -3.18
C ALA A 208 15.52 19.27 -4.53
N ARG A 209 16.28 20.23 -5.07
CA ARG A 209 16.02 20.83 -6.39
C ARG A 209 16.21 19.84 -7.53
N THR A 210 17.23 19.00 -7.44
CA THR A 210 17.63 18.01 -8.46
C THR A 210 17.15 16.60 -8.15
N ALA A 211 16.50 16.37 -7.00
CA ALA A 211 16.01 15.06 -6.61
C ALA A 211 15.01 14.49 -7.62
N GLU A 212 15.27 13.26 -8.04
CA GLU A 212 14.40 12.46 -8.91
C GLU A 212 13.45 11.55 -8.11
N SER A 213 13.78 11.31 -6.84
CA SER A 213 12.95 10.53 -5.92
C SER A 213 12.13 11.45 -5.01
N PRO A 214 10.90 11.06 -4.63
CA PRO A 214 10.14 11.78 -3.62
C PRO A 214 10.68 11.51 -2.21
N LEU A 215 10.08 12.14 -1.20
CA LEU A 215 10.33 11.79 0.19
C LEU A 215 10.25 10.26 0.42
N ASP A 216 11.20 9.73 1.19
CA ASP A 216 11.21 8.31 1.50
C ASP A 216 9.97 7.91 2.31
N ARG A 217 9.26 6.87 1.83
CA ARG A 217 8.03 6.37 2.47
C ARG A 217 8.31 5.86 3.88
N GLY A 218 9.42 5.15 4.08
CA GLY A 218 9.80 4.60 5.37
C GLY A 218 10.04 5.70 6.40
N GLY A 219 10.83 6.70 6.04
CA GLY A 219 11.12 7.87 6.86
C GLY A 219 9.88 8.68 7.21
N VAL A 220 8.96 8.88 6.25
CA VAL A 220 7.66 9.53 6.50
C VAL A 220 6.85 8.74 7.54
N GLN A 221 6.72 7.42 7.37
CA GLN A 221 5.96 6.58 8.30
C GLN A 221 6.61 6.53 9.69
N ASN A 222 7.93 6.37 9.76
CA ASN A 222 8.67 6.34 11.01
C ASN A 222 8.56 7.66 11.76
N THR A 223 8.69 8.79 11.06
CA THR A 223 8.51 10.12 11.66
C THR A 223 7.10 10.29 12.20
N LEU A 224 6.08 9.89 11.43
CA LEU A 224 4.70 10.01 11.91
C LEU A 224 4.48 9.18 13.18
N ARG A 225 5.01 7.95 13.25
CA ARG A 225 4.93 7.12 14.46
C ARG A 225 5.60 7.79 15.67
N GLN A 226 6.79 8.36 15.48
CA GLN A 226 7.50 9.08 16.54
C GLN A 226 6.72 10.31 17.03
N VAL A 227 6.16 11.09 16.10
CA VAL A 227 5.36 12.28 16.44
C VAL A 227 4.07 11.90 17.16
N VAL A 228 3.37 10.87 16.71
CA VAL A 228 2.16 10.33 17.36
C VAL A 228 2.46 9.87 18.78
N ALA A 229 3.57 9.13 18.98
CA ALA A 229 4.02 8.70 20.29
C ALA A 229 4.36 9.89 21.21
N ALA A 230 5.09 10.89 20.70
CA ALA A 230 5.45 12.09 21.45
C ALA A 230 4.23 12.94 21.85
N CYS A 231 3.17 12.95 21.02
CA CYS A 231 1.93 13.66 21.33
C CYS A 231 0.96 12.86 22.22
N GLY A 232 1.31 11.61 22.58
CA GLY A 232 0.46 10.74 23.41
C GLY A 232 -0.87 10.36 22.74
N VAL A 233 -0.96 10.43 21.42
CA VAL A 233 -2.19 10.10 20.69
C VAL A 233 -2.32 8.58 20.61
N LYS A 234 -3.17 8.01 21.46
CA LYS A 234 -3.39 6.54 21.58
C LYS A 234 -4.28 5.94 20.49
N LYS A 235 -4.78 6.77 19.57
CA LYS A 235 -5.70 6.39 18.50
C LYS A 235 -5.01 5.52 17.47
N THR A 236 -5.53 4.31 17.25
CA THR A 236 -4.98 3.40 16.24
C THR A 236 -5.63 3.67 14.90
N SER A 237 -5.11 4.63 14.14
CA SER A 237 -5.61 4.91 12.78
C SER A 237 -5.19 3.77 11.83
N ARG A 238 -6.03 2.73 11.68
CA ARG A 238 -5.94 1.85 10.52
C ARG A 238 -6.61 2.56 9.34
N HIS A 239 -5.95 2.50 8.17
CA HIS A 239 -6.32 3.19 6.92
C HIS A 239 -7.80 3.54 6.79
N THR A 240 -8.13 4.84 6.85
CA THR A 240 -9.45 5.35 6.51
C THR A 240 -9.74 5.03 5.04
N ALA A 241 -10.71 4.17 4.77
CA ALA A 241 -11.48 4.30 3.55
C ALA A 241 -12.25 5.62 3.72
N CYS A 242 -11.97 6.63 2.89
CA CYS A 242 -12.55 7.98 2.97
C CYS A 242 -13.99 7.95 3.47
N ALA A 243 -14.22 8.29 4.74
CA ALA A 243 -15.49 8.84 5.16
C ALA A 243 -15.41 10.30 4.73
N THR A 244 -16.00 10.62 3.59
CA THR A 244 -16.14 12.00 3.14
C THR A 244 -16.90 12.73 4.24
N ALA A 245 -16.23 13.62 4.96
CA ALA A 245 -16.84 14.53 5.92
C ALA A 245 -17.53 15.68 5.17
N THR A 246 -18.42 15.35 4.23
CA THR A 246 -19.35 16.33 3.67
C THR A 246 -20.66 16.18 4.44
N PRO A 247 -21.05 17.17 5.28
CA PRO A 247 -22.45 17.31 5.62
C PRO A 247 -23.21 17.47 4.30
N ARG A 248 -24.32 16.72 4.15
CA ARG A 248 -25.28 16.99 3.08
C ARG A 248 -25.78 18.41 3.31
N ILE A 249 -25.56 19.28 2.32
CA ILE A 249 -26.36 20.50 2.14
C ILE A 249 -27.66 20.04 1.49
#